data_AF-A0A3C0CTL8-F1
#
_entry.id   AF-A0A3C0CTL8-F1
#
_cell.length_a   1.000
_cell.length_b   1.000
_cell.length_c   1.000
_cell.angle_alpha   90.00
_cell.angle_beta   90.00
_cell.angle_gamma   90.00
#
_symmetry.space_group_name_H-M   'P 1'
#
loop_
_entity.id
_entity.type
_entity.pdbx_description
1 polymer ?
#
loop_
_entity_poly.entity_id
_entity_poly.type
_entity_poly.pdbx_seq_one_letter_code
_entity_poly.pdbx_strand_id
1 'polypeptide(L)'
;AGQLLDQCLAENRITRKHVYICNVVKCRACIIEGRSVKNRPPRQEEVSACYHWLKEQLEIIKPLVILSLGAPASNIIIHKDFK
;
A
#
# COMPACT_ATOMS: atom_id res chain seq x y z
N ALA A 1 -12.36 -2.28 1.53
CA ALA A 1 -11.28 -1.50 0.86
C ALA A 1 -11.09 -1.94 -0.59
N GLY A 2 -10.88 -3.22 -0.89
CA GLY A 2 -10.65 -3.68 -2.28
C GLY A 2 -11.82 -3.45 -3.24
N GLN A 3 -13.07 -3.66 -2.80
CA GLN A 3 -14.25 -3.51 -3.66
C GLN A 3 -14.42 -2.09 -4.24
N LEU A 4 -14.19 -1.04 -3.43
CA LEU A 4 -14.26 0.34 -3.91
C LEU A 4 -13.14 0.64 -4.91
N LEU A 5 -11.92 0.15 -4.64
CA LEU A 5 -10.82 0.29 -5.59
C LEU A 5 -11.17 -0.39 -6.94
N ASP A 6 -11.76 -1.58 -6.90
CA ASP A 6 -12.19 -2.29 -8.11
C ASP A 6 -13.25 -1.53 -8.90
N GLN A 7 -14.21 -0.92 -8.22
CA GLN A 7 -15.22 -0.05 -8.85
C GLN A 7 -14.57 1.15 -9.52
N CYS A 8 -13.70 1.89 -8.81
CA CYS A 8 -13.01 3.05 -9.38
C CYS A 8 -12.13 2.68 -10.60
N LEU A 9 -11.45 1.54 -10.54
CA LEU A 9 -10.65 1.05 -11.67
C LEU A 9 -11.55 0.72 -12.87
N ALA A 10 -12.67 0.02 -12.65
CA ALA A 10 -13.63 -0.35 -13.68
C ALA A 10 -14.29 0.86 -14.36
N GLU A 11 -14.69 1.88 -13.59
CA GLU A 11 -15.24 3.14 -14.09
C GLU A 11 -14.27 3.86 -15.04
N ASN A 12 -12.97 3.73 -14.79
CA ASN A 12 -11.91 4.29 -15.62
C ASN A 12 -11.41 3.32 -16.70
N ARG A 13 -12.10 2.21 -16.95
CA ARG A 13 -11.75 1.17 -17.94
C ARG A 13 -10.37 0.53 -17.69
N ILE A 14 -9.89 0.59 -16.45
CA ILE A 14 -8.63 -0.03 -16.03
C ILE A 14 -8.96 -1.40 -15.42
N THR A 15 -8.48 -2.47 -16.06
CA THR A 15 -8.54 -3.82 -15.48
C THR A 15 -7.34 -4.13 -14.56
N ARG A 16 -7.47 -5.16 -13.72
CA ARG A 16 -6.38 -5.70 -12.87
C ARG A 16 -5.13 -6.14 -13.64
N LYS A 17 -5.20 -6.32 -14.97
CA LYS A 17 -4.04 -6.63 -15.82
C LYS A 17 -3.14 -5.42 -16.09
N HIS A 18 -3.68 -4.20 -15.96
CA HIS A 18 -2.93 -2.97 -16.22
C HIS A 18 -2.22 -2.42 -14.98
N VAL A 19 -2.53 -2.94 -13.79
CA VAL A 19 -2.06 -2.38 -12.53
C VAL A 19 -1.39 -3.45 -11.68
N TYR A 20 -0.35 -3.05 -10.96
CA TYR A 20 0.20 -3.83 -9.87
C TYR A 20 -0.20 -3.19 -8.55
N ILE A 21 -0.92 -3.94 -7.72
CA ILE A 21 -1.39 -3.47 -6.41
C ILE A 21 -0.52 -4.11 -5.34
N CYS A 22 0.11 -3.27 -4.52
CA CYS A 22 0.90 -3.71 -3.37
C CYS A 22 0.73 -2.77 -2.19
N ASN A 23 1.21 -3.21 -1.02
CA ASN A 23 1.25 -2.41 0.19
C ASN A 23 2.70 -2.17 0.61
N VAL A 24 2.94 -1.08 1.32
CA VAL A 24 4.24 -0.77 1.94
C VAL A 24 4.69 -1.88 2.88
N VAL A 25 3.80 -2.31 3.78
CA VAL A 25 4.04 -3.44 4.68
C VAL A 25 3.37 -4.70 4.13
N LYS A 26 4.02 -5.85 4.29
CA LYS A 26 3.52 -7.14 3.77
C LYS A 26 2.69 -7.93 4.79
N CYS A 27 2.76 -7.51 6.05
CA CYS A 27 1.96 -8.07 7.14
C CYS A 27 0.88 -7.07 7.58
N ARG A 28 -0.27 -7.59 8.03
CA ARG A 28 -1.36 -6.76 8.55
C ARG A 28 -0.95 -6.16 9.90
N ALA A 29 -0.61 -4.88 9.91
CA ALA A 29 -0.40 -4.11 11.14
C ALA A 29 -1.73 -4.02 11.91
N CYS A 30 -1.89 -4.84 12.94
CA CYS A 30 -3.10 -4.90 13.73
C CYS A 30 -2.81 -5.08 15.23
N ILE A 31 -3.81 -4.78 16.03
CA ILE A 31 -3.86 -5.06 17.46
C ILE A 31 -4.95 -6.11 17.65
N ILE A 32 -4.66 -7.12 18.46
CA ILE A 32 -5.60 -8.18 18.83
C ILE A 32 -6.11 -7.86 20.23
N GLU A 33 -7.41 -7.60 20.35
CA GLU A 33 -8.09 -7.33 21.62
C GLU A 33 -9.17 -8.39 21.81
N GLY A 34 -8.90 -9.38 22.67
CA GLY A 34 -9.77 -10.55 22.83
C GLY A 34 -9.93 -11.32 21.51
N ARG A 35 -11.15 -11.30 20.95
CA ARG A 35 -11.47 -11.94 19.66
C ARG A 35 -11.47 -10.96 18.47
N SER A 36 -11.21 -9.68 18.72
CA SER A 36 -11.30 -8.63 17.70
C SER A 36 -9.92 -8.25 17.17
N VAL A 37 -9.83 -8.05 15.84
CA VAL A 37 -8.60 -7.61 15.17
C VAL A 37 -8.81 -6.22 14.59
N LYS A 38 -8.15 -5.22 15.16
CA LYS A 38 -8.26 -3.82 14.74
C LYS A 38 -7.04 -3.40 13.94
N ASN A 39 -7.26 -2.73 12.80
CA ASN A 39 -6.18 -2.17 12.00
C ASN A 39 -5.54 -0.98 12.72
N ARG A 40 -4.22 -0.87 12.61
CA ARG A 40 -3.47 0.31 13.03
C ARG A 40 -2.52 0.75 11.91
N PRO A 41 -2.06 2.00 11.91
CA PRO A 41 -0.94 2.39 11.06
C PRO A 41 0.30 1.52 11.35
N PRO A 42 1.10 1.17 10.32
CA PRO A 42 2.37 0.51 10.53
C PRO A 42 3.35 1.45 11.24
N ARG A 43 4.19 0.90 12.11
CA ARG A 43 5.29 1.60 12.76
C ARG A 43 6.45 1.75 11.79
N GLN A 44 7.31 2.72 12.05
CA GLN A 44 8.49 2.99 11.21
C GLN A 44 9.43 1.77 11.10
N GLU A 45 9.56 1.00 12.17
CA GLU A 45 10.34 -0.25 12.19
C GLU A 45 9.74 -1.30 11.23
N GLU A 46 8.41 -1.46 11.22
CA GLU A 46 7.72 -2.41 10.33
C GLU A 46 7.83 -2.02 8.87
N VAL A 47 7.74 -0.71 8.60
CA VAL A 47 7.99 -0.14 7.28
C VAL A 47 9.42 -0.43 6.84
N SER A 48 10.40 -0.13 7.69
CA SER A 48 11.83 -0.31 7.38
C SER A 48 12.15 -1.78 7.10
N ALA A 49 11.60 -2.69 7.91
CA ALA A 49 11.73 -4.13 7.72
C ALA A 49 11.12 -4.61 6.39
N CYS A 50 10.03 -3.98 5.91
CA CYS A 50 9.38 -4.36 4.65
C CYS A 50 9.89 -3.58 3.43
N TYR A 51 10.68 -2.52 3.61
CA TYR A 51 10.99 -1.57 2.55
C TYR A 51 11.79 -2.20 1.39
N HIS A 52 12.69 -3.14 1.70
CA HIS A 52 13.48 -3.84 0.68
C HIS A 52 12.60 -4.55 -0.35
N TRP A 53 11.52 -5.23 0.08
CA TRP A 53 10.55 -5.85 -0.82
C TRP A 53 9.87 -4.84 -1.74
N LEU A 54 9.50 -3.67 -1.21
CA LEU A 54 8.87 -2.63 -2.01
C LEU A 54 9.85 -2.07 -3.04
N LYS A 55 11.11 -1.84 -2.63
CA LYS A 55 12.16 -1.36 -3.53
C LYS A 55 12.39 -2.34 -4.69
N GLU A 56 12.56 -3.62 -4.40
CA GLU A 56 12.74 -4.66 -5.42
C GLU A 56 11.52 -4.77 -6.35
N GLN A 57 10.30 -4.69 -5.81
CA GLN A 57 9.08 -4.66 -6.63
C GLN A 57 9.09 -3.50 -7.63
N LEU A 58 9.46 -2.30 -7.20
CA LEU A 58 9.53 -1.13 -8.06
C LEU A 58 10.63 -1.26 -9.12
N GLU A 59 11.79 -1.83 -8.76
CA GLU A 59 12.91 -2.06 -9.68
C GLU A 59 12.57 -3.09 -10.77
N ILE A 60 11.79 -4.12 -10.43
CA ILE A 60 11.35 -5.15 -11.38
C ILE A 60 10.24 -4.63 -12.29
N ILE A 61 9.22 -4.00 -11.71
CA ILE A 61 8.02 -3.57 -12.44
C ILE A 61 8.30 -2.33 -13.29
N LYS A 62 9.18 -1.44 -12.81
CA LYS A 62 9.51 -0.14 -13.43
C LYS A 62 8.23 0.63 -13.83
N PRO A 63 7.33 0.90 -12.87
CA PRO A 63 6.06 1.53 -13.18
C PRO A 63 6.27 2.95 -13.73
N LEU A 64 5.48 3.32 -14.74
CA LEU A 64 5.46 4.68 -15.27
C LEU A 64 4.83 5.67 -14.27
N VAL A 65 3.88 5.20 -13.48
CA VAL A 65 3.12 5.99 -12.50
C VAL A 65 2.89 5.17 -11.24
N ILE A 66 3.04 5.80 -10.07
CA ILE A 66 2.72 5.20 -8.77
C ILE A 66 1.54 5.96 -8.16
N LEU A 67 0.47 5.23 -7.83
CA LEU A 67 -0.68 5.77 -7.09
C LEU A 67 -0.58 5.39 -5.62
N SER A 68 -0.37 6.39 -4.74
CA SER A 68 -0.34 6.18 -3.29
C SER A 68 -1.73 6.31 -2.69
N LEU A 69 -2.24 5.23 -2.08
CA LEU A 69 -3.56 5.23 -1.43
C LEU A 69 -3.41 5.39 0.09
N GLY A 70 -3.63 6.62 0.57
CA GLY A 70 -3.61 6.98 1.99
C GLY A 70 -2.26 7.48 2.52
N ALA A 71 -2.29 8.01 3.74
CA ALA A 71 -1.14 8.68 4.35
C ALA A 71 0.11 7.78 4.53
N PRO A 72 0.01 6.51 4.98
CA PRO A 72 1.19 5.67 5.15
C PRO A 72 1.97 5.45 3.85
N ALA A 73 1.27 5.21 2.73
CA ALA A 73 1.90 5.03 1.43
C ALA A 73 2.54 6.34 0.94
N SER A 74 1.79 7.44 1.02
CA SER A 74 2.23 8.75 0.51
C SER A 74 3.45 9.29 1.26
N ASN A 75 3.50 9.09 2.58
CA ASN A 75 4.64 9.49 3.41
C ASN A 75 5.94 8.78 3.08
N ILE A 76 5.87 7.60 2.44
CA ILE A 76 7.02 6.74 2.15
C ILE A 76 7.47 6.91 0.71
N ILE A 77 6.52 7.04 -0.22
CA ILE A 77 6.81 7.17 -1.65
C ILE A 77 7.15 8.61 -2.04
N ILE A 78 6.47 9.61 -1.47
CA ILE A 78 6.61 11.01 -1.87
C ILE A 78 7.60 11.73 -0.97
N HIS A 79 7.22 12.03 0.28
CA HIS A 79 8.10 12.53 1.34
C HIS A 79 7.41 12.43 2.69
N LYS A 80 8.21 12.50 3.77
CA LYS A 80 7.69 12.51 5.14
C LYS A 80 6.75 13.69 5.36
N ASP A 81 5.63 13.47 6.04
CA ASP A 81 4.62 14.48 6.39
C ASP A 81 3.79 15.01 5.19
N PHE A 82 3.67 14.23 4.12
CA PHE A 82 2.76 14.48 3.00
C PHE A 82 1.30 14.50 3.48
N LYS A 83 0.59 15.61 3.20
CA LYS A 83 -0.80 15.86 3.63
C LYS A 83 -1.76 15.82 2.46
#